data_AF-A0ABD1W2M7-F1
#
_entry.id   AF-A0ABD1W2M7-F1
#
_cell.length_a   1.000
_cell.length_b   1.000
_cell.length_c   1.000
_cell.angle_alpha   90.00
_cell.angle_beta   90.00
_cell.angle_gamma   90.00
#
_symmetry.space_group_name_H-M   'P 1'
#
loop_
_entity.id
_entity.type
_entity.pdbx_description
1 polymer ?
#
loop_
_entity_poly.entity_id
_entity_poly.type
_entity_poly.pdbx_seq_one_letter_code
_entity_poly.pdbx_strand_id
1 'polypeptide(L)'
;MARNQEKWSAYRPLYIVVWNFFLASIVVSAERSLKQEALSNNPNGISNSGSYSDVFTNLVNFIWQADKSGYQHVWPDLKFSWQIVVGSIIGFFGAAFGSVGGVGGGGIFVPMLSLVIGFDPKSSTAISKCMIMGASVSTVYYNLRLRHPTLDVPLIDYDLAVLIQPMLMLGISIGVAFNVVFADWMVTVLLIVLFVGTSTKAFSRGVETWKKETIMKREAAKRLERNGNGKEEAEYKLLPGGPSNGTETEAKDLVEPEVSFLENVCWKEFGLLVFVWVAFLALQIIKNYTATCSAGFWIVNLLQIPVSLGVSGYEAISLYRGSRKIASKGDSGANFKVHQLMTYCFFGVVAGMVGGLLGLGGGFIMGPLFLELGVPPQVSSATATFAMMFSSSMSVVEYYLLKRFPVPYALYFVAVATIAAFIGQHVVRKLIIMMGRASIIIFILASTIFVSAISLGGVGISNMIGKIEQNEYMGFENLCKYEV
;
A
#
# COMPACT_ATOMS: atom_id res chain seq x y z
N MET A 1 -14.22 -28.97 -6.69
CA MET A 1 -14.83 -28.04 -5.71
C MET A 1 -13.89 -27.66 -4.56
N ALA A 2 -13.10 -28.57 -4.00
CA ALA A 2 -12.19 -28.29 -2.86
C ALA A 2 -11.15 -27.16 -3.09
N ARG A 3 -10.59 -27.03 -4.31
CA ARG A 3 -9.56 -26.02 -4.64
C ARG A 3 -10.07 -24.56 -4.68
N ASN A 4 -11.37 -24.34 -4.85
CA ASN A 4 -11.99 -23.00 -4.75
C ASN A 4 -12.31 -22.64 -3.30
N GLN A 5 -12.52 -23.63 -2.43
CA GLN A 5 -12.86 -23.43 -1.02
C GLN A 5 -11.63 -22.99 -0.21
N GLU A 6 -10.44 -23.53 -0.51
CA GLU A 6 -9.17 -23.06 0.07
C GLU A 6 -8.85 -21.61 -0.30
N LYS A 7 -9.03 -21.23 -1.59
CA LYS A 7 -8.84 -19.84 -2.02
C LYS A 7 -9.76 -18.90 -1.24
N TRP A 8 -11.04 -19.22 -1.11
CA TRP A 8 -12.00 -18.38 -0.40
C TRP A 8 -11.65 -18.21 1.09
N SER A 9 -11.08 -19.23 1.74
CA SER A 9 -10.63 -19.13 3.14
C SER A 9 -9.50 -18.12 3.35
N ALA A 10 -8.60 -17.95 2.38
CA ALA A 10 -7.47 -17.03 2.45
C ALA A 10 -7.90 -15.55 2.28
N TYR A 11 -8.98 -15.30 1.53
CA TYR A 11 -9.56 -13.97 1.34
C TYR A 11 -10.59 -13.60 2.41
N ARG A 12 -11.14 -14.59 3.11
CA ARG A 12 -12.16 -14.38 4.14
C ARG A 12 -11.78 -13.30 5.17
N PRO A 13 -10.56 -13.25 5.75
CA PRO A 13 -10.20 -12.18 6.68
C PRO A 13 -10.08 -10.81 6.01
N LEU A 14 -9.53 -10.73 4.78
CA LEU A 14 -9.42 -9.47 4.03
C LEU A 14 -10.82 -8.95 3.65
N TYR A 15 -11.69 -9.84 3.17
CA TYR A 15 -13.07 -9.53 2.85
C TYR A 15 -13.84 -9.13 4.11
N ILE A 16 -13.64 -9.80 5.25
CA ILE A 16 -14.25 -9.40 6.53
C ILE A 16 -13.76 -8.01 6.95
N VAL A 17 -12.47 -7.71 6.85
CA VAL A 17 -11.94 -6.37 7.21
C VAL A 17 -12.48 -5.29 6.26
N VAL A 18 -12.47 -5.56 4.95
CA VAL A 18 -13.00 -4.64 3.92
C VAL A 18 -14.51 -4.48 4.05
N TRP A 19 -15.23 -5.55 4.35
CA TRP A 19 -16.68 -5.54 4.56
C TRP A 19 -17.07 -4.87 5.86
N ASN A 20 -16.32 -5.06 6.95
CA ASN A 20 -16.53 -4.31 8.19
C ASN A 20 -16.20 -2.83 8.00
N PHE A 21 -15.14 -2.52 7.24
CA PHE A 21 -14.81 -1.14 6.90
C PHE A 21 -15.91 -0.50 6.04
N PHE A 22 -16.41 -1.22 5.03
CA PHE A 22 -17.50 -0.78 4.16
C PHE A 22 -18.83 -0.64 4.91
N LEU A 23 -19.16 -1.58 5.80
CA LEU A 23 -20.33 -1.49 6.69
C LEU A 23 -20.22 -0.32 7.65
N ALA A 24 -19.05 -0.11 8.29
CA ALA A 24 -18.82 1.06 9.13
C ALA A 24 -19.01 2.37 8.33
N SER A 25 -18.55 2.39 7.07
CA SER A 25 -18.67 3.55 6.19
C SER A 25 -20.11 3.79 5.72
N ILE A 26 -20.87 2.72 5.43
CA ILE A 26 -22.30 2.79 5.10
C ILE A 26 -23.12 3.22 6.30
N VAL A 27 -22.85 2.68 7.49
CA VAL A 27 -23.56 3.06 8.72
C VAL A 27 -23.37 4.56 8.98
N VAL A 28 -22.13 5.05 8.89
CA VAL A 28 -21.81 6.48 9.04
C VAL A 28 -22.46 7.34 7.95
N SER A 29 -22.54 6.86 6.70
CA SER A 29 -23.14 7.61 5.60
C SER A 29 -24.68 7.57 5.59
N ALA A 30 -25.30 6.48 6.02
CA ALA A 30 -26.76 6.32 6.12
C ALA A 30 -27.32 7.16 7.28
N GLU A 31 -26.56 7.28 8.36
CA GLU A 31 -26.88 8.14 9.50
C GLU A 31 -26.92 9.62 9.09
N ARG A 32 -26.06 10.05 8.15
CA ARG A 32 -26.08 11.40 7.56
C ARG A 32 -27.36 11.71 6.80
N SER A 33 -27.92 10.72 6.08
CA SER A 33 -29.18 10.89 5.32
C SER A 33 -30.38 11.01 6.25
N LEU A 34 -30.44 10.17 7.29
CA LEU A 34 -31.51 10.20 8.30
C LEU A 34 -31.52 11.49 9.13
N LYS A 35 -30.34 12.04 9.46
CA LYS A 35 -30.24 13.30 10.21
C LYS A 35 -30.67 14.52 9.39
N GLN A 36 -30.50 14.47 8.07
CA GLN A 36 -30.89 15.55 7.15
C GLN A 36 -32.41 15.54 6.89
N GLU A 37 -33.05 14.37 6.88
CA GLU A 37 -34.52 14.23 6.93
C GLU A 37 -35.11 14.67 8.27
N ALA A 38 -34.47 14.36 9.40
CA ALA A 38 -34.94 14.75 10.73
C ALA A 38 -34.89 16.27 10.96
N LEU A 39 -33.92 16.98 10.38
CA LEU A 39 -33.80 18.44 10.46
C LEU A 39 -34.77 19.16 9.49
N SER A 40 -35.19 18.48 8.41
CA SER A 40 -36.20 18.99 7.46
C SER A 40 -37.63 18.93 8.00
N ASN A 41 -37.94 17.98 8.90
CA ASN A 41 -39.31 17.58 9.21
C ASN A 41 -39.84 17.98 10.61
N ASN A 42 -39.29 18.99 11.29
CA ASN A 42 -39.84 19.35 12.59
C ASN A 42 -40.03 20.85 12.85
N PRO A 43 -41.25 21.39 12.57
CA PRO A 43 -41.69 22.64 13.17
C PRO A 43 -42.53 22.46 14.44
N ASN A 44 -43.05 21.28 14.80
CA ASN A 44 -43.79 21.04 16.06
C ASN A 44 -44.20 19.56 16.19
N GLY A 45 -43.85 18.90 17.30
CA GLY A 45 -44.44 17.60 17.62
C GLY A 45 -43.69 16.79 18.68
N ILE A 46 -44.19 16.81 19.90
CA ILE A 46 -43.80 15.94 21.01
C ILE A 46 -44.04 14.47 20.63
N SER A 47 -43.05 13.60 20.79
CA SER A 47 -43.29 12.19 21.11
C SER A 47 -42.12 11.55 21.85
N ASN A 48 -42.44 11.00 23.02
CA ASN A 48 -41.58 10.12 23.81
C ASN A 48 -41.33 8.82 23.03
N SER A 49 -40.09 8.56 22.62
CA SER A 49 -39.65 7.21 22.25
C SER A 49 -38.17 6.95 22.57
N GLY A 50 -37.98 6.14 23.62
CA GLY A 50 -36.90 5.16 23.74
C GLY A 50 -35.53 5.67 24.23
N SER A 51 -35.17 5.30 25.46
CA SER A 51 -33.86 5.46 26.13
C SER A 51 -32.60 5.12 25.29
N TYR A 52 -32.73 4.47 24.14
CA TYR A 52 -31.63 4.22 23.19
C TYR A 52 -31.30 5.44 22.31
N SER A 53 -32.31 6.26 21.98
CA SER A 53 -32.09 7.49 21.22
C SER A 53 -31.29 8.48 22.05
N ASP A 54 -31.52 8.61 23.36
CA ASP A 54 -30.74 9.53 24.21
C ASP A 54 -29.27 9.13 24.35
N VAL A 55 -28.95 7.84 24.51
CA VAL A 55 -27.55 7.38 24.59
C VAL A 55 -26.86 7.59 23.24
N PHE A 56 -27.54 7.29 22.14
CA PHE A 56 -27.00 7.49 20.80
C PHE A 56 -26.84 8.97 20.46
N THR A 57 -27.81 9.82 20.80
CA THR A 57 -27.77 11.26 20.56
C THR A 57 -26.72 11.93 21.44
N ASN A 58 -26.54 11.47 22.69
CA ASN A 58 -25.45 11.91 23.55
C ASN A 58 -24.08 11.43 23.05
N LEU A 59 -23.97 10.20 22.55
CA LEU A 59 -22.76 9.68 21.93
C LEU A 59 -22.42 10.45 20.65
N VAL A 60 -23.41 10.76 19.81
CA VAL A 60 -23.27 11.56 18.59
C VAL A 60 -22.94 13.02 18.91
N ASN A 61 -23.54 13.61 19.94
CA ASN A 61 -23.20 14.97 20.40
C ASN A 61 -21.81 15.03 21.07
N PHE A 62 -21.33 13.91 21.62
CA PHE A 62 -19.98 13.75 22.16
C PHE A 62 -18.94 13.54 21.04
N ILE A 63 -19.29 12.74 20.03
CA ILE A 63 -18.46 12.41 18.86
C ILE A 63 -18.48 13.53 17.80
N TRP A 64 -19.51 14.38 17.79
CA TRP A 64 -19.74 15.43 16.80
C TRP A 64 -20.21 16.72 17.47
N GLN A 65 -19.26 17.57 17.86
CA GLN A 65 -19.52 18.97 18.20
C GLN A 65 -19.04 19.83 17.03
N ALA A 66 -19.99 20.38 16.27
CA ALA A 66 -19.69 21.10 15.04
C ALA A 66 -18.79 22.34 15.24
N ASP A 67 -18.66 22.84 16.47
CA ASP A 67 -17.96 24.10 16.79
C ASP A 67 -16.58 23.96 17.45
N LYS A 68 -16.04 22.75 17.63
CA LYS A 68 -14.67 22.55 18.15
C LYS A 68 -13.80 21.76 17.15
N SER A 69 -12.73 22.35 16.65
CA SER A 69 -11.64 21.63 15.98
C SER A 69 -10.63 21.17 17.04
N GLY A 70 -10.61 19.88 17.34
CA GLY A 70 -9.74 19.30 18.38
C GLY A 70 -8.33 18.94 17.93
N TYR A 71 -7.99 19.10 16.64
CA TYR A 71 -6.69 18.71 16.12
C TYR A 71 -5.71 19.89 16.14
N GLN A 72 -4.65 19.73 16.91
CA GLN A 72 -3.52 20.64 16.94
C GLN A 72 -2.30 19.86 16.44
N HIS A 73 -1.63 20.38 15.42
CA HIS A 73 -0.42 19.75 14.88
C HIS A 73 0.66 19.67 15.97
N VAL A 74 1.24 18.48 16.14
CA VAL A 74 2.38 18.27 17.05
C VAL A 74 3.60 17.99 16.19
N TRP A 75 4.30 19.05 15.79
CA TRP A 75 5.53 18.94 15.01
C TRP A 75 6.74 19.23 15.91
N PRO A 76 7.57 18.22 16.21
CA PRO A 76 8.81 18.46 16.94
C PRO A 76 9.77 19.30 16.08
N ASP A 77 10.49 20.24 16.70
CA ASP A 77 11.51 21.03 16.01
C ASP A 77 12.59 20.11 15.38
N LEU A 78 13.02 20.42 14.15
CA LEU A 78 14.13 19.71 13.49
C LEU A 78 15.45 20.04 14.19
N LYS A 79 15.71 19.39 15.32
CA LYS A 79 16.96 19.45 16.08
C LYS A 79 17.65 18.10 15.96
N PHE A 80 18.96 18.10 15.74
CA PHE A 80 19.75 16.87 15.68
C PHE A 80 19.70 16.16 17.04
N SER A 81 18.78 15.20 17.17
CA SER A 81 18.50 14.44 18.37
C SER A 81 18.71 12.94 18.09
N TRP A 82 18.96 12.17 19.14
CA TRP A 82 19.10 10.71 19.07
C TRP A 82 17.86 10.06 18.43
N GLN A 83 16.67 10.65 18.61
CA GLN A 83 15.42 10.19 18.01
C GLN A 83 15.46 10.23 16.49
N ILE A 84 16.02 11.28 15.89
CA ILE A 84 16.17 11.39 14.43
C ILE A 84 17.18 10.37 13.94
N VAL A 85 18.29 10.15 14.66
CA VAL A 85 19.30 9.14 14.29
C VAL A 85 18.70 7.74 14.30
N VAL A 86 18.02 7.36 15.39
CA VAL A 86 17.34 6.05 15.51
C VAL A 86 16.23 5.92 14.46
N GLY A 87 15.44 6.97 14.27
CA GLY A 87 14.39 7.03 13.25
C GLY A 87 14.94 6.84 11.83
N SER A 88 16.08 7.45 11.51
CA SER A 88 16.77 7.28 10.23
C SER A 88 17.32 5.87 10.04
N ILE A 89 17.85 5.23 11.08
CA ILE A 89 18.31 3.84 11.01
C ILE A 89 17.13 2.88 10.76
N ILE A 90 16.05 3.02 11.53
CA ILE A 90 14.84 2.20 11.37
C ILE A 90 14.20 2.46 10.00
N GLY A 91 14.11 3.73 9.59
CA GLY A 91 13.63 4.14 8.26
C GLY A 91 14.49 3.59 7.13
N PHE A 92 15.81 3.56 7.29
CA PHE A 92 16.73 2.97 6.32
C PHE A 92 16.44 1.47 6.14
N PHE A 93 16.41 0.69 7.22
CA PHE A 93 16.11 -0.74 7.11
C PHE A 93 14.68 -0.99 6.60
N GLY A 94 13.71 -0.19 7.04
CA GLY A 94 12.33 -0.27 6.57
C GLY A 94 12.20 -0.03 5.07
N ALA A 95 12.93 0.95 4.53
CA ALA A 95 12.98 1.24 3.09
C ALA A 95 13.74 0.14 2.32
N ALA A 96 14.88 -0.31 2.84
CA ALA A 96 15.70 -1.34 2.20
C ALA A 96 14.95 -2.67 2.04
N PHE A 97 14.33 -3.18 3.12
CA PHE A 97 13.56 -4.42 3.05
C PHE A 97 12.19 -4.24 2.38
N GLY A 98 11.53 -3.10 2.62
CA GLY A 98 10.22 -2.79 2.07
C GLY A 98 10.23 -2.62 0.55
N SER A 99 11.32 -2.07 -0.01
CA SER A 99 11.49 -1.91 -1.46
C SER A 99 11.64 -3.25 -2.18
N VAL A 100 12.41 -4.19 -1.62
CA VAL A 100 12.62 -5.53 -2.22
C VAL A 100 11.32 -6.34 -2.21
N GLY A 101 10.54 -6.22 -1.12
CA GLY A 101 9.24 -6.86 -0.99
C GLY A 101 8.14 -6.27 -1.87
N GLY A 102 8.36 -5.10 -2.50
CA GLY A 102 7.34 -4.41 -3.29
C GLY A 102 6.21 -3.83 -2.45
N VAL A 103 6.52 -3.51 -1.20
CA VAL A 103 5.58 -3.09 -0.15
C VAL A 103 5.85 -1.63 0.29
N GLY A 104 7.03 -1.09 0.00
CA GLY A 104 7.34 0.33 0.16
C GLY A 104 7.72 0.77 1.58
N GLY A 105 7.74 -0.13 2.56
CA GLY A 105 8.23 0.15 3.92
C GLY A 105 7.24 0.91 4.84
N GLY A 106 6.06 1.29 4.34
CA GLY A 106 5.09 2.10 5.08
C GLY A 106 4.64 1.51 6.43
N GLY A 107 4.62 0.19 6.55
CA GLY A 107 4.29 -0.48 7.82
C GLY A 107 5.33 -0.30 8.94
N ILE A 108 6.54 0.16 8.59
CA ILE A 108 7.60 0.51 9.54
C ILE A 108 7.69 2.04 9.70
N PHE A 109 7.47 2.80 8.63
CA PHE A 109 7.59 4.27 8.66
C PHE A 109 6.56 4.92 9.58
N VAL A 110 5.29 4.53 9.50
CA VAL A 110 4.23 5.17 10.32
C VAL A 110 4.49 4.98 11.83
N PRO A 111 4.78 3.76 12.33
CA PRO A 111 5.16 3.57 13.73
C PRO A 111 6.47 4.26 14.11
N MET A 112 7.48 4.25 13.23
CA MET A 112 8.76 4.92 13.49
C MET A 112 8.55 6.44 13.68
N LEU A 113 7.83 7.09 12.78
CA LEU A 113 7.55 8.52 12.85
C LEU A 113 6.73 8.88 14.08
N SER A 114 5.72 8.06 14.40
CA SER A 114 4.84 8.35 15.52
C SER A 114 5.45 8.03 16.89
N LEU A 115 6.15 6.89 17.04
CA LEU A 115 6.64 6.43 18.34
C LEU A 115 8.06 6.89 18.66
N VAL A 116 8.95 6.95 17.67
CA VAL A 116 10.37 7.29 17.90
C VAL A 116 10.56 8.79 17.84
N ILE A 117 9.98 9.45 16.83
CA ILE A 117 10.14 10.88 16.61
C ILE A 117 9.06 11.68 17.34
N GLY A 118 7.87 11.11 17.54
CA GLY A 118 6.78 11.76 18.26
C GLY A 118 5.85 12.58 17.39
N PHE A 119 5.77 12.30 16.08
CA PHE A 119 4.75 12.91 15.23
C PHE A 119 3.35 12.37 15.56
N ASP A 120 2.34 13.21 15.37
CA ASP A 120 0.95 12.75 15.42
C ASP A 120 0.68 11.70 14.32
N PRO A 121 -0.29 10.79 14.51
CA PRO A 121 -0.56 9.72 13.54
C PRO A 121 -0.88 10.24 12.14
N LYS A 122 -1.64 11.34 12.01
CA LYS A 122 -2.03 11.92 10.72
C LYS A 122 -0.80 12.48 9.98
N SER A 123 0.04 13.30 10.62
CA SER A 123 1.30 13.77 10.02
C SER A 123 2.27 12.63 9.73
N SER A 124 2.32 11.60 10.58
CA SER A 124 3.13 10.39 10.33
C SER A 124 2.68 9.66 9.07
N THR A 125 1.36 9.54 8.82
CA THR A 125 0.85 8.96 7.57
C THR A 125 1.26 9.77 6.34
N ALA A 126 1.28 11.10 6.44
CA ALA A 126 1.67 11.98 5.36
C ALA A 126 3.18 11.93 5.05
N ILE A 127 4.04 11.98 6.09
CA ILE A 127 5.50 11.86 5.92
C ILE A 127 5.87 10.47 5.39
N SER A 128 5.19 9.41 5.86
CA SER A 128 5.37 8.04 5.34
C SER A 128 5.13 7.98 3.82
N LYS A 129 4.14 8.69 3.29
CA LYS A 129 3.92 8.78 1.83
C LYS A 129 5.07 9.41 1.09
N CYS A 130 5.69 10.45 1.65
CA CYS A 130 6.90 11.06 1.10
C CYS A 130 8.04 10.03 1.04
N MET A 131 8.27 9.30 2.13
CA MET A 131 9.29 8.25 2.20
C MET A 131 9.05 7.13 1.19
N ILE A 132 7.81 6.64 1.08
CA ILE A 132 7.41 5.60 0.12
C ILE A 132 7.64 6.10 -1.33
N MET A 133 7.35 7.36 -1.61
CA MET A 133 7.61 7.95 -2.93
C MET A 133 9.09 7.89 -3.28
N GLY A 134 9.98 8.37 -2.39
CA GLY A 134 11.44 8.29 -2.63
C GLY A 134 11.94 6.86 -2.83
N ALA A 135 11.53 5.94 -1.95
CA ALA A 135 11.90 4.53 -2.03
C ALA A 135 11.39 3.86 -3.33
N SER A 136 10.14 4.13 -3.72
CA SER A 136 9.54 3.54 -4.92
C SER A 136 10.15 4.09 -6.21
N VAL A 137 10.48 5.39 -6.30
CA VAL A 137 11.20 5.97 -7.45
C VAL A 137 12.54 5.26 -7.67
N SER A 138 13.35 5.11 -6.62
CA SER A 138 14.62 4.39 -6.72
C SER A 138 14.44 2.93 -7.12
N THR A 139 13.39 2.28 -6.62
CA THR A 139 13.14 0.85 -6.88
C THR A 139 12.62 0.63 -8.30
N VAL A 140 11.74 1.50 -8.79
CA VAL A 140 11.27 1.50 -10.17
C VAL A 140 12.45 1.72 -11.12
N TYR A 141 13.32 2.68 -10.82
CA TYR A 141 14.52 2.91 -11.61
C TYR A 141 15.40 1.66 -11.75
N TYR A 142 15.58 0.92 -10.66
CA TYR A 142 16.29 -0.36 -10.67
C TYR A 142 15.52 -1.43 -11.46
N ASN A 143 14.22 -1.60 -11.20
CA ASN A 143 13.38 -2.59 -11.88
C ASN A 143 13.23 -2.36 -13.38
N LEU A 144 13.30 -1.11 -13.85
CA LEU A 144 13.27 -0.76 -15.28
C LEU A 144 14.51 -1.27 -16.04
N ARG A 145 15.60 -1.57 -15.34
CA ARG A 145 16.80 -2.17 -15.95
C ARG A 145 16.76 -3.70 -15.99
N LEU A 146 15.74 -4.31 -15.38
CA LEU A 146 15.57 -5.75 -15.30
C LEU A 146 14.53 -6.27 -16.29
N ARG A 147 14.80 -7.46 -16.84
CA ARG A 147 13.84 -8.21 -17.67
C ARG A 147 13.20 -9.35 -16.90
N HIS A 148 12.08 -9.83 -17.44
CA HIS A 148 11.35 -10.96 -16.88
C HIS A 148 12.22 -12.23 -16.90
N PRO A 149 12.21 -13.05 -15.82
CA PRO A 149 13.13 -14.18 -15.67
C PRO A 149 12.93 -15.31 -16.68
N THR A 150 11.75 -15.41 -17.30
CA THR A 150 11.40 -16.51 -18.23
C THR A 150 10.83 -16.08 -19.57
N LEU A 151 10.56 -14.79 -19.77
CA LEU A 151 9.89 -14.26 -20.97
C LEU A 151 10.69 -13.06 -21.43
N ASP A 152 10.76 -12.80 -22.74
CA ASP A 152 11.48 -11.63 -23.26
C ASP A 152 10.61 -10.35 -23.19
N VAL A 153 10.18 -10.01 -21.97
CA VAL A 153 9.32 -8.86 -21.66
C VAL A 153 9.88 -8.09 -20.45
N PRO A 154 9.49 -6.82 -20.26
CA PRO A 154 9.88 -6.05 -19.09
C PRO A 154 9.47 -6.73 -17.78
N LEU A 155 10.23 -6.48 -16.69
CA LEU A 155 9.88 -6.99 -15.37
C LEU A 155 8.57 -6.40 -14.84
N ILE A 156 8.24 -5.16 -15.21
CA ILE A 156 7.00 -4.47 -14.84
C ILE A 156 5.89 -4.85 -15.81
N ASP A 157 4.78 -5.36 -15.28
CA ASP A 157 3.59 -5.67 -16.06
C ASP A 157 2.73 -4.40 -16.24
N TYR A 158 2.93 -3.73 -17.38
CA TYR A 158 2.27 -2.45 -17.67
C TYR A 158 0.75 -2.58 -17.89
N ASP A 159 0.25 -3.68 -18.45
CA ASP A 159 -1.19 -3.88 -18.66
C ASP A 159 -1.92 -4.03 -17.31
N LEU A 160 -1.31 -4.78 -16.37
CA LEU A 160 -1.83 -4.89 -15.01
C LEU A 160 -1.78 -3.54 -14.28
N ALA A 161 -0.71 -2.75 -14.49
CA ALA A 161 -0.60 -1.41 -13.94
C ALA A 161 -1.67 -0.45 -14.50
N VAL A 162 -1.89 -0.42 -15.81
CA VAL A 162 -2.92 0.43 -16.46
C VAL A 162 -4.33 0.06 -15.99
N LEU A 163 -4.61 -1.23 -15.78
CA LEU A 163 -5.90 -1.67 -15.27
C LEU A 163 -6.19 -1.15 -13.85
N ILE A 164 -5.19 -1.21 -12.96
CA ILE A 164 -5.40 -1.04 -11.53
C ILE A 164 -5.02 0.35 -11.02
N GLN A 165 -4.01 0.99 -11.60
CA GLN A 165 -3.49 2.27 -11.15
C GLN A 165 -4.56 3.39 -11.11
N PRO A 166 -5.43 3.57 -12.13
CA PRO A 166 -6.45 4.62 -12.07
C PRO A 166 -7.46 4.41 -10.94
N MET A 167 -7.86 3.16 -10.70
CA MET A 167 -8.74 2.79 -9.56
C MET A 167 -8.04 2.98 -8.22
N LEU A 168 -6.75 2.66 -8.15
CA LEU A 168 -5.92 2.90 -6.97
C LEU A 168 -5.85 4.39 -6.64
N MET A 169 -5.66 5.25 -7.64
CA MET A 169 -5.61 6.70 -7.45
C MET A 169 -6.96 7.27 -6.98
N LEU A 170 -8.07 6.80 -7.56
CA LEU A 170 -9.42 7.16 -7.09
C LEU A 170 -9.61 6.79 -5.61
N GLY A 171 -9.19 5.58 -5.23
CA GLY A 171 -9.21 5.14 -3.84
C GLY A 171 -8.38 6.05 -2.93
N ILE A 172 -7.20 6.50 -3.38
CA ILE A 172 -6.32 7.38 -2.59
C ILE A 172 -7.00 8.70 -2.26
N SER A 173 -7.61 9.37 -3.24
CA SER A 173 -8.34 10.61 -3.00
C SER A 173 -9.40 10.46 -1.92
N ILE A 174 -10.13 9.33 -1.92
CA ILE A 174 -11.13 8.98 -0.90
C ILE A 174 -10.44 8.72 0.45
N GLY A 175 -9.35 7.95 0.45
CA GLY A 175 -8.60 7.61 1.65
C GLY A 175 -7.98 8.81 2.36
N VAL A 176 -7.42 9.77 1.61
CA VAL A 176 -6.87 11.01 2.17
C VAL A 176 -7.99 11.90 2.72
N ALA A 177 -9.13 11.97 2.05
CA ALA A 177 -10.30 12.66 2.60
C ALA A 177 -10.76 12.03 3.93
N PHE A 178 -10.77 10.69 4.03
CA PHE A 178 -11.06 10.01 5.29
C PHE A 178 -9.98 10.21 6.36
N ASN A 179 -8.70 10.34 5.99
CA ASN A 179 -7.64 10.65 6.94
C ASN A 179 -7.87 12.00 7.64
N VAL A 180 -8.39 12.98 6.89
CA VAL A 180 -8.77 14.28 7.45
C VAL A 180 -9.97 14.17 8.38
N VAL A 181 -11.03 13.47 7.94
CA VAL A 181 -12.30 13.36 8.69
C VAL A 181 -12.14 12.55 9.97
N PHE A 182 -11.43 11.42 9.91
CA PHE A 182 -11.37 10.46 11.00
C PHE A 182 -10.61 11.03 12.19
N ALA A 183 -11.05 10.66 13.38
CA ALA A 183 -10.35 10.97 14.62
C ALA A 183 -9.02 10.19 14.70
N ASP A 184 -8.03 10.75 15.39
CA ASP A 184 -6.69 10.16 15.50
C ASP A 184 -6.71 8.75 16.10
N TRP A 185 -7.60 8.51 17.08
CA TRP A 185 -7.77 7.19 17.70
C TRP A 185 -8.31 6.15 16.71
N MET A 186 -9.21 6.54 15.79
CA MET A 186 -9.72 5.63 14.76
C MET A 186 -8.63 5.24 13.77
N VAL A 187 -7.83 6.21 13.31
CA VAL A 187 -6.68 5.94 12.43
C VAL A 187 -5.70 5.00 13.12
N THR A 188 -5.44 5.22 14.41
CA THR A 188 -4.56 4.36 15.21
C THR A 188 -5.11 2.94 15.36
N VAL A 189 -6.40 2.78 15.66
CA VAL A 189 -7.07 1.47 15.73
C VAL A 189 -7.00 0.74 14.37
N LEU A 190 -7.25 1.45 13.27
CA LEU A 190 -7.18 0.89 11.92
C LEU A 190 -5.75 0.45 11.56
N LEU A 191 -4.73 1.23 11.95
CA LEU A 191 -3.33 0.84 11.79
C LEU A 191 -3.00 -0.43 12.57
N ILE A 192 -3.45 -0.55 13.83
CA ILE A 192 -3.23 -1.74 14.66
C ILE A 192 -3.87 -2.97 14.01
N VAL A 193 -5.16 -2.89 13.65
CA VAL A 193 -5.89 -3.99 13.01
C VAL A 193 -5.18 -4.43 11.73
N LEU A 194 -4.76 -3.48 10.91
CA LEU A 194 -4.06 -3.79 9.67
C LEU A 194 -2.68 -4.39 9.92
N PHE A 195 -1.89 -3.88 10.86
CA PHE A 195 -0.57 -4.44 11.17
C PHE A 195 -0.64 -5.84 11.77
N VAL A 196 -1.60 -6.11 12.65
CA VAL A 196 -1.85 -7.46 13.17
C VAL A 196 -2.25 -8.40 12.03
N GLY A 197 -3.19 -7.98 11.17
CA GLY A 197 -3.65 -8.78 10.04
C GLY A 197 -2.56 -9.06 9.00
N THR A 198 -1.81 -8.04 8.62
CA THR A 198 -0.72 -8.15 7.64
C THR A 198 0.48 -8.92 8.19
N SER A 199 0.86 -8.71 9.45
CA SER A 199 1.91 -9.49 10.10
C SER A 199 1.52 -10.97 10.19
N THR A 200 0.28 -11.28 10.60
CA THR A 200 -0.21 -12.67 10.65
C THR A 200 -0.19 -13.32 9.26
N LYS A 201 -0.66 -12.60 8.22
CA LYS A 201 -0.62 -13.11 6.84
C LYS A 201 0.83 -13.29 6.36
N ALA A 202 1.72 -12.34 6.63
CA ALA A 202 3.13 -12.41 6.27
C ALA A 202 3.84 -13.56 6.98
N PHE A 203 3.56 -13.79 8.26
CA PHE A 203 4.11 -14.90 9.03
C PHE A 203 3.66 -16.25 8.46
N SER A 204 2.35 -16.42 8.20
CA SER A 204 1.81 -17.64 7.58
C SER A 204 2.45 -17.91 6.21
N ARG A 205 2.59 -16.87 5.37
CA ARG A 205 3.30 -16.98 4.08
C ARG A 205 4.78 -17.30 4.26
N GLY A 206 5.42 -16.74 5.28
CA GLY A 206 6.80 -17.06 5.66
C GLY A 206 6.96 -18.54 5.99
N VAL A 207 6.05 -19.12 6.77
CA VAL A 207 6.01 -20.55 7.09
C VAL A 207 5.79 -21.42 5.84
N GLU A 208 4.82 -21.05 4.98
CA GLU A 208 4.58 -21.75 3.71
C GLU A 208 5.84 -21.75 2.82
N THR A 209 6.52 -20.60 2.74
CA THR A 209 7.71 -20.41 1.90
C THR A 209 8.89 -21.20 2.48
N TRP A 210 9.09 -21.14 3.79
CA TRP A 210 10.09 -21.94 4.49
C TRP A 210 9.91 -23.44 4.26
N LYS A 211 8.66 -23.92 4.28
CA LYS A 211 8.34 -25.32 4.01
C LYS A 211 8.71 -25.70 2.57
N LYS A 212 8.36 -24.87 1.59
CA LYS A 212 8.73 -25.08 0.17
C LYS A 212 10.24 -25.08 -0.03
N GLU A 213 10.95 -24.10 0.52
CA GLU A 213 12.42 -24.01 0.45
C GLU A 213 13.08 -25.22 1.10
N THR A 214 12.55 -25.71 2.22
CA THR A 214 13.07 -26.88 2.92
C THR A 214 12.84 -28.17 2.12
N ILE A 215 11.68 -28.32 1.47
CA ILE A 215 11.40 -29.46 0.57
C ILE A 215 12.35 -29.42 -0.62
N MET A 216 12.50 -28.28 -1.29
CA MET A 216 13.39 -28.13 -2.44
C MET A 216 14.85 -28.45 -2.09
N LYS A 217 15.36 -27.96 -0.94
CA LYS A 217 16.72 -28.30 -0.48
C LYS A 217 16.87 -29.79 -0.19
N ARG A 218 15.84 -30.43 0.38
CA ARG A 218 15.85 -31.87 0.66
C ARG A 218 15.81 -32.70 -0.63
N GLU A 219 15.04 -32.28 -1.63
CA GLU A 219 15.01 -32.91 -2.95
C GLU A 219 16.32 -32.72 -3.71
N ALA A 220 16.93 -31.53 -3.64
CA ALA A 220 18.24 -31.26 -4.21
C ALA A 220 19.32 -32.15 -3.56
N ALA A 221 19.32 -32.28 -2.23
CA ALA A 221 20.23 -33.17 -1.50
C ALA A 221 20.04 -34.64 -1.91
N LYS A 222 18.79 -35.12 -2.00
CA LYS A 222 18.48 -36.48 -2.46
C LYS A 222 18.89 -36.74 -3.92
N ARG A 223 18.80 -35.74 -4.80
CA ARG A 223 19.26 -35.84 -6.19
C ARG A 223 20.79 -35.88 -6.27
N LEU A 224 21.48 -35.12 -5.41
CA LEU A 224 22.94 -35.16 -5.30
C LEU A 224 23.41 -36.54 -4.83
N GLU A 225 22.75 -37.12 -3.82
CA GLU A 225 23.03 -38.48 -3.33
C GLU A 225 22.72 -39.55 -4.39
N ARG A 226 21.67 -39.38 -5.19
CA ARG A 226 21.31 -40.33 -6.27
C ARG A 226 22.27 -40.28 -7.45
N ASN A 227 22.76 -39.10 -7.81
CA ASN A 227 23.74 -38.93 -8.90
C ASN A 227 25.16 -39.39 -8.49
N GLY A 228 25.44 -39.57 -7.20
CA GLY A 228 26.67 -40.19 -6.71
C GLY A 228 26.83 -41.67 -7.06
N ASN A 229 25.78 -42.34 -7.53
CA ASN A 229 25.78 -43.78 -7.84
C ASN A 229 25.49 -44.14 -9.31
N GLY A 230 25.52 -43.19 -10.24
CA GLY A 230 25.32 -43.50 -11.66
C GLY A 230 25.74 -42.36 -12.58
N LYS A 231 26.72 -42.63 -13.46
CA LYS A 231 27.05 -41.80 -14.62
C LYS A 231 25.86 -41.81 -15.58
N GLU A 232 25.11 -40.72 -15.64
CA GLU A 232 24.32 -40.35 -16.81
C GLU A 232 24.09 -38.83 -16.78
N GLU A 233 24.81 -38.12 -17.65
CA GLU A 233 24.63 -36.70 -17.92
C GLU A 233 23.35 -36.52 -18.75
N ALA A 234 22.30 -36.01 -18.12
CA ALA A 234 21.18 -35.38 -18.80
C ALA A 234 21.10 -33.93 -18.32
N GLU A 235 21.49 -33.04 -19.22
CA GLU A 235 21.47 -31.59 -19.13
C GLU A 235 20.12 -31.07 -18.61
N TYR A 236 20.12 -30.38 -17.46
CA TYR A 236 18.99 -29.59 -17.00
C TYR A 236 19.49 -28.21 -16.58
N LYS A 237 19.05 -27.18 -17.31
CA LYS A 237 19.27 -25.76 -17.04
C LYS A 237 18.95 -25.42 -15.57
N LEU A 238 20.00 -25.11 -14.82
CA LEU A 238 19.92 -24.51 -13.49
C LEU A 238 19.38 -23.08 -13.58
N LEU A 239 18.41 -22.74 -12.74
CA LEU A 239 18.31 -21.38 -12.20
C LEU A 239 19.47 -21.20 -11.21
N PRO A 240 20.25 -20.09 -11.25
CA PRO A 240 21.58 -20.07 -10.66
C PRO A 240 21.56 -19.79 -9.16
N GLY A 241 22.43 -20.48 -8.42
CA GLY A 241 22.67 -20.28 -7.00
C GLY A 241 23.63 -21.30 -6.36
N GLY A 242 24.93 -21.21 -6.66
CA GLY A 242 26.04 -21.77 -5.85
C GLY A 242 27.00 -22.72 -6.57
N PRO A 243 28.30 -22.78 -6.17
CA PRO A 243 29.45 -22.76 -7.08
C PRO A 243 30.17 -24.12 -7.26
N SER A 244 30.91 -24.25 -8.37
CA SER A 244 32.01 -25.22 -8.51
C SER A 244 33.21 -24.58 -9.20
N ASN A 245 34.39 -24.72 -8.59
CA ASN A 245 35.66 -24.18 -9.06
C ASN A 245 36.19 -24.91 -10.31
N GLY A 246 36.55 -24.13 -11.33
CA GLY A 246 37.40 -24.55 -12.44
C GLY A 246 37.47 -23.49 -13.53
N THR A 247 38.61 -22.79 -13.62
CA THR A 247 39.09 -21.94 -14.74
C THR A 247 38.41 -20.57 -14.99
N GLU A 248 38.95 -19.56 -14.29
CA GLU A 248 39.25 -18.14 -14.61
C GLU A 248 38.59 -17.32 -15.75
N THR A 249 37.57 -17.77 -16.48
CA THR A 249 36.96 -16.95 -17.56
C THR A 249 35.48 -16.63 -17.36
N GLU A 250 34.79 -17.23 -16.37
CA GLU A 250 33.32 -17.13 -16.24
C GLU A 250 32.81 -16.21 -15.12
N ALA A 251 33.64 -15.32 -14.56
CA ALA A 251 33.21 -14.38 -13.52
C ALA A 251 32.40 -13.17 -14.05
N LYS A 252 32.03 -13.15 -15.34
CA LYS A 252 31.27 -12.05 -15.97
C LYS A 252 29.78 -12.34 -16.20
N ASP A 253 29.30 -13.59 -16.02
CA ASP A 253 27.96 -14.01 -16.48
C ASP A 253 26.86 -14.14 -15.41
N LEU A 254 27.07 -13.58 -14.20
CA LEU A 254 26.00 -13.45 -13.18
C LEU A 254 25.35 -12.06 -13.13
N VAL A 255 25.61 -11.23 -14.15
CA VAL A 255 24.92 -9.96 -14.32
C VAL A 255 23.64 -10.25 -15.10
N GLU A 256 22.46 -10.18 -14.45
CA GLU A 256 21.18 -10.10 -15.16
C GLU A 256 21.37 -9.08 -16.30
N PRO A 257 21.12 -9.42 -17.58
CA PRO A 257 21.53 -8.56 -18.69
C PRO A 257 20.90 -7.18 -18.53
N GLU A 258 21.70 -6.21 -18.09
CA GLU A 258 21.25 -4.84 -17.88
C GLU A 258 20.96 -4.25 -19.25
N VAL A 259 19.68 -4.13 -19.57
CA VAL A 259 19.22 -3.51 -20.81
C VAL A 259 19.10 -2.00 -20.63
N SER A 260 19.22 -1.26 -21.72
CA SER A 260 19.04 0.19 -21.71
C SER A 260 17.63 0.53 -21.18
N PHE A 261 17.54 1.49 -20.25
CA PHE A 261 16.28 1.77 -19.56
C PHE A 261 15.16 2.27 -20.49
N LEU A 262 15.51 2.93 -21.61
CA LEU A 262 14.54 3.46 -22.57
C LEU A 262 13.90 2.37 -23.44
N GLU A 263 14.60 1.26 -23.64
CA GLU A 263 14.17 0.15 -24.49
C GLU A 263 13.25 -0.82 -23.75
N ASN A 264 13.30 -0.82 -22.42
CA ASN A 264 12.45 -1.65 -21.56
C ASN A 264 11.11 -0.96 -21.18
N VAL A 265 10.92 0.32 -21.55
CA VAL A 265 9.72 1.09 -21.20
C VAL A 265 8.66 0.96 -22.29
N CYS A 266 7.48 0.46 -21.91
CA CYS A 266 6.29 0.45 -22.77
C CYS A 266 5.67 1.86 -22.82
N TRP A 267 6.12 2.69 -23.77
CA TRP A 267 5.76 4.12 -23.87
C TRP A 267 4.26 4.41 -24.00
N LYS A 268 3.50 3.52 -24.64
CA LYS A 268 2.05 3.70 -24.81
C LYS A 268 1.32 3.56 -23.47
N GLU A 269 1.57 2.49 -22.76
CA GLU A 269 0.99 2.18 -21.45
C GLU A 269 1.49 3.14 -20.38
N PHE A 270 2.79 3.45 -20.38
CA PHE A 270 3.38 4.47 -19.52
C PHE A 270 2.75 5.84 -19.77
N GLY A 271 2.54 6.23 -21.03
CA GLY A 271 1.86 7.47 -21.40
C GLY A 271 0.43 7.57 -20.86
N LEU A 272 -0.34 6.47 -20.91
CA LEU A 272 -1.69 6.42 -20.31
C LEU A 272 -1.65 6.62 -18.79
N LEU A 273 -0.69 6.01 -18.10
CA LEU A 273 -0.53 6.17 -16.65
C LEU A 273 -0.15 7.59 -16.25
N VAL A 274 0.80 8.21 -16.98
CA VAL A 274 1.19 9.60 -16.78
C VAL A 274 0.01 10.53 -17.07
N PHE A 275 -0.77 10.27 -18.13
CA PHE A 275 -1.97 11.04 -18.45
C PHE A 275 -2.99 11.02 -17.31
N VAL A 276 -3.33 9.83 -16.79
CA VAL A 276 -4.23 9.70 -15.63
C VAL A 276 -3.67 10.46 -14.43
N TRP A 277 -2.37 10.34 -14.18
CA TRP A 277 -1.72 11.00 -13.06
C TRP A 277 -1.79 12.53 -13.16
N VAL A 278 -1.47 13.09 -14.33
CA VAL A 278 -1.55 14.54 -14.59
C VAL A 278 -3.00 15.03 -14.50
N ALA A 279 -3.97 14.26 -15.01
CA ALA A 279 -5.38 14.61 -14.92
C ALA A 279 -5.84 14.68 -13.46
N PHE A 280 -5.49 13.69 -12.64
CA PHE A 280 -5.78 13.69 -11.20
C PHE A 280 -5.08 14.85 -10.48
N LEU A 281 -3.80 15.11 -10.81
CA LEU A 281 -3.06 16.24 -10.27
C LEU A 281 -3.76 17.57 -10.56
N ALA A 282 -4.15 17.79 -11.82
CA ALA A 282 -4.86 18.99 -12.23
C ALA A 282 -6.19 19.15 -11.48
N LEU A 283 -6.98 18.07 -11.34
CA LEU A 283 -8.23 18.08 -10.58
C LEU A 283 -7.98 18.42 -9.09
N GLN A 284 -6.92 17.90 -8.48
CA GLN A 284 -6.61 18.17 -7.08
C GLN A 284 -6.09 19.60 -6.86
N ILE A 285 -5.33 20.15 -7.81
CA ILE A 285 -4.93 21.56 -7.78
C ILE A 285 -6.16 22.47 -7.94
N ILE A 286 -7.03 22.20 -8.91
CA ILE A 286 -8.27 22.99 -9.13
C ILE A 286 -9.18 22.94 -7.89
N LYS A 287 -9.30 21.76 -7.27
CA LYS A 287 -10.03 21.57 -6.01
C LYS A 287 -9.53 22.52 -4.91
N ASN A 288 -8.22 22.75 -4.83
CA ASN A 288 -7.62 23.65 -3.84
C ASN A 288 -8.01 25.13 -4.03
N TYR A 289 -8.28 25.55 -5.26
CA TYR A 289 -8.75 26.91 -5.57
C TYR A 289 -10.27 27.07 -5.46
N THR A 290 -11.00 25.97 -5.28
CA THR A 290 -12.46 26.01 -5.16
C THR A 290 -12.86 26.12 -3.69
N ALA A 291 -13.84 26.97 -3.40
CA ALA A 291 -14.36 27.10 -2.03
C ALA A 291 -14.77 25.73 -1.45
N THR A 292 -14.31 25.44 -0.24
CA THR A 292 -14.60 24.19 0.49
C THR A 292 -16.11 23.98 0.58
N CYS A 293 -16.55 22.77 0.23
CA CYS A 293 -17.96 22.37 0.25
C CYS A 293 -18.92 23.15 -0.68
N SER A 294 -18.40 23.85 -1.70
CA SER A 294 -19.20 24.39 -2.81
C SER A 294 -19.63 23.29 -3.80
N ALA A 295 -20.66 23.57 -4.62
CA ALA A 295 -21.06 22.68 -5.72
C ALA A 295 -19.89 22.37 -6.67
N GLY A 296 -19.01 23.37 -6.91
CA GLY A 296 -17.79 23.18 -7.71
C GLY A 296 -16.82 22.17 -7.11
N PHE A 297 -16.68 22.12 -5.78
CA PHE A 297 -15.80 21.18 -5.09
C PHE A 297 -16.25 19.73 -5.33
N TRP A 298 -17.56 19.49 -5.23
CA TRP A 298 -18.13 18.16 -5.48
C TRP A 298 -18.04 17.76 -6.94
N ILE A 299 -18.24 18.70 -7.88
CA ILE A 299 -18.07 18.44 -9.32
C ILE A 299 -16.62 18.02 -9.62
N VAL A 300 -15.62 18.75 -9.11
CA VAL A 300 -14.20 18.44 -9.35
C VAL A 300 -13.82 17.08 -8.75
N ASN A 301 -14.35 16.74 -7.57
CA ASN A 301 -14.15 15.43 -6.95
C ASN A 301 -14.79 14.30 -7.79
N LEU A 302 -16.04 14.49 -8.22
CA LEU A 302 -16.76 13.52 -9.06
C LEU A 302 -16.10 13.34 -10.44
N LEU A 303 -15.41 14.35 -10.97
CA LEU A 303 -14.71 14.29 -12.25
C LEU A 303 -13.52 13.30 -12.24
N GLN A 304 -13.02 12.89 -11.07
CA GLN A 304 -12.00 11.83 -10.96
C GLN A 304 -12.55 10.44 -11.33
N ILE A 305 -13.85 10.21 -11.13
CA ILE A 305 -14.53 8.94 -11.42
C ILE A 305 -14.55 8.62 -12.93
N PRO A 306 -15.00 9.50 -13.85
CA PRO A 306 -15.00 9.21 -15.27
C PRO A 306 -13.57 9.06 -15.83
N VAL A 307 -12.59 9.80 -15.32
CA VAL A 307 -11.18 9.66 -15.74
C VAL A 307 -10.65 8.26 -15.40
N SER A 308 -10.87 7.81 -14.17
CA SER A 308 -10.44 6.48 -13.73
C SER A 308 -11.21 5.34 -14.40
N LEU A 309 -12.54 5.41 -14.43
CA LEU A 309 -13.39 4.40 -15.09
C LEU A 309 -13.15 4.34 -16.60
N GLY A 310 -12.85 5.47 -17.25
CA GLY A 310 -12.54 5.52 -18.67
C GLY A 310 -11.29 4.74 -19.02
N VAL A 311 -10.17 4.99 -18.33
CA VAL A 311 -8.89 4.34 -18.64
C VAL A 311 -8.86 2.89 -18.18
N SER A 312 -9.29 2.60 -16.95
CA SER A 312 -9.37 1.21 -16.47
C SER A 312 -10.42 0.40 -17.22
N GLY A 313 -11.53 1.03 -17.64
CA GLY A 313 -12.57 0.40 -18.44
C GLY A 313 -12.11 0.09 -19.86
N TYR A 314 -11.37 1.00 -20.50
CA TYR A 314 -10.73 0.77 -21.79
C TYR A 314 -9.81 -0.47 -21.73
N GLU A 315 -8.94 -0.54 -20.72
CA GLU A 315 -8.03 -1.68 -20.56
C GLU A 315 -8.79 -2.98 -20.23
N ALA A 316 -9.80 -2.92 -19.35
CA ALA A 316 -10.64 -4.07 -19.02
C ALA A 316 -11.37 -4.62 -20.27
N ILE A 317 -11.90 -3.75 -21.13
CA ILE A 317 -12.57 -4.16 -22.38
C ILE A 317 -11.54 -4.75 -23.35
N SER A 318 -10.35 -4.17 -23.44
CA SER A 318 -9.25 -4.66 -24.29
C SER A 318 -8.79 -6.06 -23.88
N LEU A 319 -8.64 -6.31 -22.57
CA LEU A 319 -8.31 -7.61 -21.99
C LEU A 319 -9.45 -8.62 -22.17
N TYR A 320 -10.71 -8.20 -22.03
CA TYR A 320 -11.87 -9.08 -22.22
C TYR A 320 -12.05 -9.51 -23.68
N ARG A 321 -11.83 -8.60 -24.64
CA ARG A 321 -11.88 -8.90 -26.08
C ARG A 321 -10.68 -9.69 -26.59
N GLY A 322 -9.66 -9.92 -25.73
CA GLY A 322 -8.43 -10.62 -26.10
C GLY A 322 -7.49 -9.81 -27.00
N SER A 323 -7.75 -8.51 -27.19
CA SER A 323 -6.87 -7.62 -27.96
C SER A 323 -5.56 -7.30 -27.23
N ARG A 324 -5.54 -7.49 -25.91
CA ARG A 324 -4.35 -7.45 -25.05
C ARG A 324 -4.31 -8.68 -24.16
N LYS A 325 -3.10 -9.11 -23.78
CA LYS A 325 -2.85 -10.21 -22.87
C LYS A 325 -1.88 -9.73 -21.79
N ILE A 326 -2.14 -10.08 -20.53
CA ILE A 326 -1.22 -9.82 -19.42
C ILE A 326 0.09 -10.54 -19.70
N ALA A 327 1.13 -9.78 -20.06
CA ALA A 327 2.40 -10.31 -20.56
C ALA A 327 3.04 -11.31 -19.59
N SER A 328 2.92 -11.09 -18.27
CA SER A 328 3.53 -11.96 -17.26
C SER A 328 2.90 -13.35 -17.11
N LYS A 329 1.71 -13.59 -17.67
CA LYS A 329 0.97 -14.85 -17.51
C LYS A 329 1.10 -15.81 -18.69
N GLY A 330 1.74 -15.39 -19.78
CA GLY A 330 1.86 -16.16 -21.02
C GLY A 330 0.50 -16.60 -21.59
N ASP A 331 0.47 -17.69 -22.37
CA ASP A 331 -0.75 -18.17 -23.03
C ASP A 331 -1.82 -18.77 -22.09
N SER A 332 -1.49 -19.01 -20.82
CA SER A 332 -2.44 -19.49 -19.81
C SER A 332 -3.39 -18.40 -19.28
N GLY A 333 -3.23 -17.14 -19.73
CA GLY A 333 -3.99 -15.98 -19.28
C GLY A 333 -5.11 -15.50 -20.20
N ALA A 334 -5.41 -16.18 -21.31
CA ALA A 334 -6.22 -15.61 -22.40
C ALA A 334 -7.73 -15.38 -22.11
N ASN A 335 -8.29 -15.93 -21.03
CA ASN A 335 -9.74 -15.87 -20.75
C ASN A 335 -10.05 -15.21 -19.41
N PHE A 336 -10.02 -13.87 -19.36
CA PHE A 336 -10.50 -13.12 -18.19
C PHE A 336 -12.02 -13.01 -18.22
N LYS A 337 -12.66 -13.41 -17.12
CA LYS A 337 -14.09 -13.18 -16.94
C LYS A 337 -14.33 -11.74 -16.51
N VAL A 338 -15.43 -11.13 -16.94
CA VAL A 338 -15.85 -9.76 -16.52
C VAL A 338 -15.83 -9.62 -15.00
N HIS A 339 -16.32 -10.62 -14.28
CA HIS A 339 -16.31 -10.62 -12.80
C HIS A 339 -14.89 -10.49 -12.22
N GLN A 340 -13.87 -11.12 -12.83
CA GLN A 340 -12.50 -11.03 -12.34
C GLN A 340 -11.93 -9.62 -12.54
N LEU A 341 -12.16 -9.02 -13.71
CA LEU A 341 -11.74 -7.65 -14.00
C LEU A 341 -12.41 -6.63 -13.07
N MET A 342 -13.72 -6.76 -12.85
CA MET A 342 -14.45 -5.94 -11.88
C MET A 342 -13.90 -6.09 -10.46
N THR A 343 -13.55 -7.32 -10.08
CA THR A 343 -12.93 -7.60 -8.78
C THR A 343 -11.57 -6.90 -8.65
N TYR A 344 -10.77 -6.84 -9.72
CA TYR A 344 -9.47 -6.15 -9.70
C TYR A 344 -9.63 -4.64 -9.55
N CYS A 345 -10.57 -4.03 -10.27
CA CYS A 345 -10.88 -2.61 -10.12
C CYS A 345 -11.34 -2.30 -8.69
N PHE A 346 -12.22 -3.14 -8.13
CA PHE A 346 -12.69 -2.99 -6.75
C PHE A 346 -11.54 -3.07 -5.73
N PHE A 347 -10.66 -4.07 -5.85
CA PHE A 347 -9.47 -4.15 -5.00
C PHE A 347 -8.51 -2.98 -5.21
N GLY A 348 -8.45 -2.42 -6.43
CA GLY A 348 -7.83 -1.13 -6.76
C GLY A 348 -8.29 -0.01 -5.83
N VAL A 349 -9.59 0.27 -5.84
CA VAL A 349 -10.20 1.32 -5.02
C VAL A 349 -9.96 1.08 -3.53
N VAL A 350 -10.18 -0.15 -3.05
CA VAL A 350 -9.99 -0.50 -1.64
C VAL A 350 -8.54 -0.33 -1.21
N ALA A 351 -7.59 -0.82 -2.01
CA ALA A 351 -6.17 -0.65 -1.73
C ALA A 351 -5.74 0.82 -1.73
N GLY A 352 -6.33 1.62 -2.62
CA GLY A 352 -6.11 3.05 -2.69
C GLY A 352 -6.61 3.75 -1.44
N MET A 353 -7.83 3.43 -1.02
CA MET A 353 -8.47 4.00 0.17
C MET A 353 -7.68 3.69 1.43
N VAL A 354 -7.35 2.41 1.65
CA VAL A 354 -6.53 1.98 2.80
C VAL A 354 -5.14 2.60 2.72
N GLY A 355 -4.53 2.60 1.52
CA GLY A 355 -3.20 3.16 1.29
C GLY A 355 -3.15 4.66 1.54
N GLY A 356 -4.15 5.42 1.09
CA GLY A 356 -4.28 6.87 1.27
C GLY A 356 -4.53 7.22 2.74
N LEU A 357 -5.46 6.51 3.39
CA LEU A 357 -5.84 6.72 4.79
C LEU A 357 -4.72 6.42 5.78
N LEU A 358 -3.99 5.32 5.57
CA LEU A 358 -3.06 4.79 6.58
C LEU A 358 -1.58 5.04 6.26
N GLY A 359 -1.26 5.65 5.12
CA GLY A 359 0.13 5.97 4.78
C GLY A 359 1.01 4.77 4.44
N LEU A 360 0.44 3.59 4.14
CA LEU A 360 1.18 2.34 3.96
C LEU A 360 1.69 2.10 2.52
N GLY A 361 1.07 2.76 1.53
CA GLY A 361 1.31 2.49 0.11
C GLY A 361 0.44 1.32 -0.40
N GLY A 362 -0.09 1.44 -1.62
CA GLY A 362 -1.01 0.43 -2.18
C GLY A 362 -0.41 -0.97 -2.39
N GLY A 363 0.93 -1.07 -2.39
CA GLY A 363 1.67 -2.32 -2.62
C GLY A 363 1.43 -3.40 -1.56
N PHE A 364 1.12 -3.02 -0.32
CA PHE A 364 0.76 -3.96 0.75
C PHE A 364 -0.45 -4.85 0.39
N ILE A 365 -1.39 -4.31 -0.39
CA ILE A 365 -2.60 -5.02 -0.83
C ILE A 365 -2.40 -5.58 -2.24
N MET A 366 -1.74 -4.83 -3.13
CA MET A 366 -1.50 -5.23 -4.51
C MET A 366 -0.58 -6.43 -4.67
N GLY A 367 0.52 -6.51 -3.89
CA GLY A 367 1.47 -7.62 -3.98
C GLY A 367 0.82 -8.98 -3.74
N PRO A 368 0.15 -9.20 -2.60
CA PRO A 368 -0.58 -10.45 -2.35
C PRO A 368 -1.65 -10.75 -3.39
N LEU A 369 -2.39 -9.71 -3.84
CA LEU A 369 -3.40 -9.86 -4.87
C LEU A 369 -2.79 -10.43 -6.17
N PHE A 370 -1.72 -9.83 -6.68
CA PHE A 370 -1.04 -10.27 -7.91
C PHE A 370 -0.50 -11.69 -7.81
N LEU A 371 0.08 -12.06 -6.66
CA LEU A 371 0.51 -13.43 -6.40
C LEU A 371 -0.65 -14.43 -6.47
N GLU A 372 -1.82 -14.08 -5.94
CA GLU A 372 -3.00 -14.93 -5.99
C GLU A 372 -3.60 -15.06 -7.40
N LEU A 373 -3.27 -14.11 -8.29
CA LEU A 373 -3.57 -14.18 -9.74
C LEU A 373 -2.60 -15.11 -10.50
N GLY A 374 -1.55 -15.59 -9.84
CA GLY A 374 -0.51 -16.42 -10.42
C GLY A 374 0.60 -15.62 -11.11
N VAL A 375 0.69 -14.31 -10.87
CA VAL A 375 1.82 -13.50 -11.35
C VAL A 375 3.08 -13.90 -10.58
N PRO A 376 4.23 -14.07 -11.25
CA PRO A 376 5.49 -14.38 -10.57
C PRO A 376 5.83 -13.33 -9.49
N PRO A 377 6.43 -13.72 -8.35
CA PRO A 377 6.70 -12.78 -7.25
C PRO A 377 7.56 -11.57 -7.62
N GLN A 378 8.54 -11.75 -8.51
CA GLN A 378 9.41 -10.66 -8.95
C GLN A 378 8.63 -9.60 -9.76
N VAL A 379 7.80 -10.04 -10.71
CA VAL A 379 6.92 -9.17 -11.51
C VAL A 379 5.88 -8.50 -10.63
N SER A 380 5.24 -9.27 -9.74
CA SER A 380 4.26 -8.74 -8.79
C SER A 380 4.84 -7.61 -7.94
N SER A 381 6.04 -7.80 -7.40
CA SER A 381 6.75 -6.80 -6.59
C SER A 381 7.09 -5.55 -7.43
N ALA A 382 7.61 -5.75 -8.64
CA ALA A 382 7.97 -4.66 -9.54
C ALA A 382 6.74 -3.83 -9.98
N THR A 383 5.67 -4.48 -10.43
CA THR A 383 4.41 -3.84 -10.83
C THR A 383 3.74 -3.11 -9.66
N ALA A 384 3.72 -3.72 -8.47
CA ALA A 384 3.18 -3.06 -7.28
C ALA A 384 4.00 -1.82 -6.89
N THR A 385 5.32 -1.88 -7.00
CA THR A 385 6.20 -0.73 -6.71
C THR A 385 6.04 0.39 -7.73
N PHE A 386 5.86 0.03 -8.99
CA PHE A 386 5.56 0.96 -10.07
C PHE A 386 4.22 1.67 -9.86
N ALA A 387 3.17 0.93 -9.53
CA ALA A 387 1.88 1.52 -9.15
C ALA A 387 2.03 2.43 -7.90
N MET A 388 2.79 1.98 -6.91
CA MET A 388 3.06 2.75 -5.70
C MET A 388 3.74 4.08 -5.97
N MET A 389 4.67 4.18 -6.94
CA MET A 389 5.34 5.43 -7.31
C MET A 389 4.34 6.53 -7.68
N PHE A 390 3.42 6.25 -8.60
CA PHE A 390 2.38 7.20 -9.01
C PHE A 390 1.36 7.47 -7.90
N SER A 391 1.01 6.43 -7.14
CA SER A 391 0.00 6.53 -6.09
C SER A 391 0.52 7.36 -4.90
N SER A 392 1.79 7.20 -4.53
CA SER A 392 2.41 7.88 -3.40
C SER A 392 2.75 9.33 -3.74
N SER A 393 3.22 9.63 -4.96
CA SER A 393 3.40 11.01 -5.41
C SER A 393 2.09 11.80 -5.40
N MET A 394 0.97 11.18 -5.79
CA MET A 394 -0.36 11.81 -5.69
C MET A 394 -0.74 12.09 -4.24
N SER A 395 -0.56 11.13 -3.33
CA SER A 395 -0.79 11.34 -1.89
C SER A 395 0.08 12.46 -1.31
N VAL A 396 1.35 12.57 -1.73
CA VAL A 396 2.25 13.63 -1.27
C VAL A 396 1.71 15.00 -1.64
N VAL A 397 1.23 15.17 -2.88
CA VAL A 397 0.61 16.44 -3.30
C VAL A 397 -0.64 16.73 -2.50
N GLU A 398 -1.54 15.76 -2.32
CA GLU A 398 -2.76 15.96 -1.53
C GLU A 398 -2.47 16.34 -0.08
N TYR A 399 -1.55 15.64 0.58
CA TYR A 399 -1.15 15.97 1.95
C TYR A 399 -0.39 17.29 2.07
N TYR A 400 0.34 17.69 1.02
CA TYR A 400 1.02 18.98 0.96
C TYR A 400 0.01 20.12 0.81
N LEU A 401 -0.98 19.98 -0.08
CA LEU A 401 -2.08 20.95 -0.23
C LEU A 401 -2.89 21.08 1.06
N LEU A 402 -3.04 19.98 1.82
CA LEU A 402 -3.67 19.98 3.14
C LEU A 402 -2.76 20.46 4.30
N LYS A 403 -1.51 20.88 4.02
CA LYS A 403 -0.51 21.32 5.01
C LYS A 403 -0.29 20.30 6.15
N ARG A 404 -0.39 18.99 5.86
CA ARG A 404 -0.38 17.91 6.88
C ARG A 404 1.01 17.49 7.37
N PHE A 405 2.10 18.05 6.84
CA PHE A 405 3.44 17.71 7.29
C PHE A 405 4.45 18.85 7.08
N PRO A 406 5.51 18.92 7.90
CA PRO A 406 6.61 19.86 7.70
C PRO A 406 7.54 19.39 6.57
N VAL A 407 7.68 20.24 5.54
CA VAL A 407 8.50 19.96 4.33
C VAL A 407 9.96 19.58 4.65
N PRO A 408 10.67 20.24 5.60
CA PRO A 408 12.07 19.89 5.88
C PRO A 408 12.27 18.45 6.35
N TYR A 409 11.39 17.95 7.22
CA TYR A 409 11.42 16.55 7.69
C TYR A 409 11.13 15.58 6.54
N ALA A 410 10.13 15.89 5.73
CA ALA A 410 9.78 15.05 4.59
C ALA A 410 10.95 14.95 3.61
N LEU A 411 11.60 16.05 3.25
CA LEU A 411 12.77 16.03 2.35
C LEU A 411 13.93 15.21 2.92
N TYR A 412 14.23 15.36 4.21
CA TYR A 412 15.28 14.58 4.88
C TYR A 412 14.99 13.07 4.82
N PHE A 413 13.79 12.65 5.25
CA PHE A 413 13.43 11.23 5.25
C PHE A 413 13.21 10.64 3.86
N VAL A 414 12.79 11.45 2.88
CA VAL A 414 12.78 11.06 1.46
C VAL A 414 14.19 10.72 1.00
N ALA A 415 15.18 11.55 1.31
CA ALA A 415 16.57 11.30 0.92
C ALA A 415 17.09 10.00 1.56
N VAL A 416 16.87 9.82 2.87
CA VAL A 416 17.23 8.58 3.58
C VAL A 416 16.57 7.37 2.96
N ALA A 417 15.25 7.41 2.73
CA ALA A 417 14.50 6.28 2.17
C ALA A 417 14.91 5.96 0.73
N THR A 418 15.23 6.97 -0.09
CA THR A 418 15.70 6.80 -1.47
C THR A 418 17.05 6.09 -1.51
N ILE A 419 18.03 6.58 -0.72
CA ILE A 419 19.36 5.98 -0.61
C ILE A 419 19.25 4.54 -0.08
N ALA A 420 18.43 4.35 0.96
CA ALA A 420 18.20 3.05 1.56
C ALA A 420 17.56 2.05 0.60
N ALA A 421 16.59 2.47 -0.21
CA ALA A 421 15.98 1.63 -1.22
C ALA A 421 16.99 1.26 -2.32
N PHE A 422 17.79 2.21 -2.78
CA PHE A 422 18.82 1.96 -3.81
C PHE A 422 19.85 0.93 -3.34
N ILE A 423 20.39 1.11 -2.13
CA ILE A 423 21.33 0.17 -1.51
C ILE A 423 20.63 -1.15 -1.22
N GLY A 424 19.38 -1.09 -0.73
CA GLY A 424 18.56 -2.24 -0.40
C GLY A 424 18.36 -3.19 -1.60
N GLN A 425 18.04 -2.66 -2.78
CA GLN A 425 17.86 -3.48 -3.98
C GLN A 425 19.10 -4.33 -4.31
N HIS A 426 20.30 -3.78 -4.17
CA HIS A 426 21.55 -4.49 -4.45
C HIS A 426 21.95 -5.43 -3.30
N VAL A 427 21.98 -4.91 -2.08
CA VAL A 427 22.49 -5.62 -0.90
C VAL A 427 21.54 -6.70 -0.45
N VAL A 428 20.24 -6.40 -0.33
CA VAL A 428 19.25 -7.37 0.18
C VAL A 428 19.07 -8.51 -0.80
N ARG A 429 19.09 -8.25 -2.12
CA ARG A 429 19.04 -9.32 -3.14
C ARG A 429 20.26 -10.23 -3.04
N LYS A 430 21.46 -9.67 -2.92
CA LYS A 430 22.69 -10.45 -2.72
C LYS A 430 22.63 -11.25 -1.41
N LEU A 431 22.07 -10.67 -0.36
CA LEU A 431 21.89 -11.29 0.94
C LEU A 431 20.87 -12.45 0.91
N ILE A 432 19.78 -12.34 0.12
CA ILE A 432 18.84 -13.45 -0.15
C ILE A 432 19.59 -14.63 -0.78
N ILE A 433 20.43 -14.35 -1.77
CA ILE A 433 21.20 -15.37 -2.48
C ILE A 433 22.22 -16.02 -1.55
N MET A 434 22.94 -15.22 -0.74
CA MET A 434 23.92 -15.74 0.22
C MET A 434 23.29 -16.54 1.35
N MET A 435 22.17 -16.09 1.92
CA MET A 435 21.45 -16.81 2.98
C MET A 435 20.72 -18.05 2.45
N GLY A 436 20.51 -18.13 1.13
CA GLY A 436 19.91 -19.26 0.44
C GLY A 436 18.48 -19.59 0.89
N ARG A 437 17.77 -18.62 1.51
CA ARG A 437 16.38 -18.72 2.01
C ARG A 437 15.74 -17.33 2.01
N ALA A 438 14.80 -17.06 1.12
CA ALA A 438 14.07 -15.79 1.08
C ALA A 438 13.07 -15.68 2.26
N SER A 439 12.62 -16.81 2.78
CA SER A 439 11.71 -16.91 3.93
C SER A 439 12.20 -16.15 5.18
N ILE A 440 13.51 -16.05 5.41
CA ILE A 440 14.08 -15.36 6.59
C ILE A 440 13.75 -13.86 6.57
N ILE A 441 13.80 -13.22 5.41
CA ILE A 441 13.48 -11.79 5.29
C ILE A 441 12.00 -11.54 5.56
N ILE A 442 11.13 -12.44 5.05
CA ILE A 442 9.69 -12.37 5.32
C ILE A 442 9.43 -12.47 6.83
N PHE A 443 10.14 -13.34 7.55
CA PHE A 443 10.02 -13.44 9.01
C PHE A 443 10.51 -12.19 9.74
N ILE A 444 11.64 -11.60 9.33
CA ILE A 444 12.15 -10.35 9.91
C ILE A 444 11.12 -9.22 9.70
N LEU A 445 10.63 -9.05 8.47
CA LEU A 445 9.60 -8.05 8.15
C LEU A 445 8.32 -8.28 8.96
N ALA A 446 7.79 -9.51 8.98
CA ALA A 446 6.59 -9.85 9.74
C ALA A 446 6.74 -9.55 11.24
N SER A 447 7.91 -9.87 11.81
CA SER A 447 8.22 -9.63 13.22
C SER A 447 8.34 -8.15 13.53
N THR A 448 9.02 -7.36 12.68
CA THR A 448 9.13 -5.90 12.87
C THR A 448 7.78 -5.20 12.80
N ILE A 449 6.91 -5.59 11.85
CA ILE A 449 5.54 -5.07 11.75
C ILE A 449 4.72 -5.47 12.99
N PHE A 450 4.88 -6.70 13.49
CA PHE A 450 4.19 -7.16 14.70
C PHE A 450 4.57 -6.35 15.94
N VAL A 451 5.87 -6.18 16.17
CA VAL A 451 6.41 -5.37 17.29
C VAL A 451 5.92 -3.93 17.18
N SER A 452 5.88 -3.39 15.96
CA SER A 452 5.33 -2.07 15.69
C SER A 452 3.84 -1.99 16.00
N ALA A 453 3.06 -3.02 15.69
CA ALA A 453 1.64 -3.11 16.02
C ALA A 453 1.39 -3.08 17.53
N ILE A 454 2.16 -3.86 18.29
CA ILE A 454 2.06 -3.90 19.76
C ILE A 454 2.46 -2.54 20.36
N SER A 455 3.56 -1.96 19.89
CA SER A 455 4.07 -0.69 20.41
C SER A 455 3.12 0.48 20.11
N LEU A 456 2.60 0.55 18.87
CA LEU A 456 1.61 1.54 18.47
C LEU A 456 0.28 1.31 19.20
N GLY A 457 -0.08 0.05 19.44
CA GLY A 457 -1.23 -0.34 20.27
C GLY A 457 -1.12 0.19 21.69
N GLY A 458 0.00 -0.06 22.36
CA GLY A 458 0.22 0.38 23.74
C GLY A 458 0.20 1.90 23.87
N VAL A 459 0.97 2.61 23.03
CA VAL A 459 1.05 4.08 23.08
C VAL A 459 -0.26 4.72 22.62
N GLY A 460 -0.90 4.18 21.58
CA GLY A 460 -2.18 4.66 21.07
C GLY A 460 -3.30 4.56 22.11
N ILE A 461 -3.39 3.42 22.80
CA ILE A 461 -4.36 3.22 23.89
C ILE A 461 -4.06 4.14 25.07
N SER A 462 -2.79 4.26 25.48
CA SER A 462 -2.40 5.15 26.58
C SER A 462 -2.74 6.61 26.29
N ASN A 463 -2.48 7.09 25.07
CA ASN A 463 -2.79 8.46 24.67
C ASN A 463 -4.31 8.70 24.61
N MET A 464 -5.06 7.70 24.14
CA MET A 464 -6.53 7.75 24.12
C MET A 464 -7.11 7.85 25.54
N ILE A 465 -6.59 7.07 26.50
CA ILE A 465 -7.01 7.13 27.90
C ILE A 465 -6.74 8.52 28.49
N GLY A 466 -5.54 9.08 28.27
CA GLY A 466 -5.19 10.42 28.74
C GLY A 466 -6.13 11.51 28.20
N LYS A 467 -6.50 11.45 26.91
CA LYS A 467 -7.45 12.39 26.30
C LYS A 467 -8.87 12.25 26.85
N ILE A 468 -9.30 11.02 27.18
CA ILE A 468 -10.59 10.77 27.86
C ILE A 468 -10.59 11.41 29.26
N GLU A 469 -9.51 11.24 30.02
CA GLU A 469 -9.37 11.83 31.36
C GLU A 469 -9.37 13.37 31.34
N GLN A 470 -8.85 13.97 30.29
CA GLN A 470 -8.77 15.43 30.12
C GLN A 470 -10.06 16.05 29.51
N ASN A 471 -11.07 15.25 29.18
CA ASN A 471 -12.30 15.68 28.47
C ASN A 471 -12.01 16.46 27.16
N GLU A 472 -10.93 16.12 26.46
CA GLU A 472 -10.62 16.72 25.17
C GLU A 472 -11.57 16.20 24.08
N TYR A 473 -11.88 17.04 23.10
CA TYR A 473 -12.71 16.62 21.96
C TYR A 473 -11.95 15.63 21.08
N MET A 474 -12.37 14.37 21.10
CA MET A 474 -11.82 13.26 20.30
C MET A 474 -12.69 12.91 19.09
N GLY A 475 -13.62 13.80 18.74
CA GLY A 475 -14.61 13.58 17.68
C GLY A 475 -14.04 13.72 16.27
N PHE A 476 -14.92 13.56 15.28
CA PHE A 476 -14.56 13.71 13.87
C PHE A 476 -14.28 15.18 13.52
N GLU A 477 -13.40 15.38 12.54
CA GLU A 477 -13.10 16.69 11.99
C GLU A 477 -14.06 17.04 10.84
N ASN A 478 -14.35 18.33 10.68
CA ASN A 478 -15.21 18.81 9.61
C ASN A 478 -14.38 19.27 8.41
N LEU A 479 -14.48 18.54 7.29
CA LEU A 479 -13.85 18.88 6.01
C LEU A 479 -14.16 20.31 5.53
N CYS A 480 -15.33 20.86 5.86
CA CYS A 480 -15.76 22.16 5.39
C CYS A 480 -15.23 23.34 6.21
N LYS A 481 -14.70 23.09 7.43
CA LYS A 481 -14.12 24.13 8.29
C LYS A 481 -12.60 24.22 8.17
N TYR A 482 -11.98 23.35 7.35
CA TYR A 482 -10.55 23.40 7.09
C TYR A 482 -10.26 24.60 6.17
N GLU A 483 -9.76 25.70 6.73
CA GLU A 483 -9.18 26.79 5.96
C GLU A 483 -7.81 26.34 5.44
N VAL A 484 -7.65 26.33 4.11
CA VAL A 484 -6.41 25.97 3.41
C VAL A 484 -5.39 27.08 3.52
#